data_AF-A0A2D7B4Z1-F1
#
_entry.id   AF-A0A2D7B4Z1-F1
#
_cell.length_a   1.000
_cell.length_b   1.000
_cell.length_c   1.000
_cell.angle_alpha   90.00
_cell.angle_beta   90.00
_cell.angle_gamma   90.00
#
_symmetry.space_group_name_H-M   'P 1'
#
loop_
_entity.id
_entity.type
_entity.pdbx_description
1 polymer ?
#
loop_
_entity_poly.entity_id
_entity_poly.type
_entity_poly.pdbx_seq_one_letter_code
_entity_poly.pdbx_strand_id
1 'polypeptide(L)' 'MQIGTVTPGYGDGYPSSISNRASVLIRGQLCPVVGRVTMDQ' A
#
# COMPACT_ATOMS: atom_id res chain seq x y z
N MET A 1 14.99 7.57 4.79
CA MET A 1 13.76 6.76 4.67
C MET A 1 13.65 6.33 3.21
N GLN A 2 13.48 5.03 2.92
CA GLN A 2 13.26 4.52 1.56
C GLN A 2 11.77 4.19 1.42
N ILE A 3 11.14 4.63 0.33
CA ILE A 3 9.72 4.41 0.04
C ILE A 3 9.62 3.73 -1.33
N GLY A 4 8.86 2.65 -1.41
CA GLY A 4 8.52 1.99 -2.67
C GLY A 4 7.04 2.20 -2.98
N THR A 5 6.72 2.37 -4.26
CA THR A 5 5.34 2.35 -4.75
C THR A 5 4.99 0.92 -5.17
N VAL A 6 3.75 0.53 -4.91
CA VAL A 6 3.19 -0.75 -5.34
C VAL A 6 2.02 -0.45 -6.26
N THR A 7 1.82 -1.28 -7.28
CA THR A 7 0.80 -1.07 -8.31
C THR A 7 -0.66 -1.19 -7.82
N PRO A 8 -1.05 -2.05 -6.85
CA PRO A 8 -2.46 -2.17 -6.50
C PRO A 8 -2.99 -0.91 -5.83
N GLY A 9 -4.01 -0.32 -6.44
CA GLY A 9 -4.76 0.81 -5.93
C GLY A 9 -6.15 0.41 -5.43
N TYR A 10 -6.94 1.41 -5.03
CA TYR A 10 -8.34 1.13 -4.67
C TYR A 10 -9.23 0.77 -5.86
N GLY A 11 -8.80 1.04 -7.10
CA GLY A 11 -9.45 0.53 -8.31
C GLY A 11 -9.38 -1.00 -8.41
N ASP A 12 -8.27 -1.58 -7.94
CA ASP A 12 -8.03 -3.02 -7.89
C ASP A 12 -8.71 -3.73 -6.70
N GLY A 13 -9.47 -2.98 -5.89
CA GLY A 13 -10.12 -3.50 -4.67
C GLY A 13 -9.27 -3.39 -3.41
N TYR A 14 -8.11 -2.72 -3.43
CA TYR A 14 -7.32 -2.44 -2.23
C TYR A 14 -7.96 -1.28 -1.42
N PRO A 15 -8.56 -1.51 -0.24
CA PRO A 15 -9.43 -0.51 0.37
C PRO A 15 -8.69 0.78 0.72
N SER A 16 -9.21 1.93 0.28
CA SER A 16 -8.59 3.22 0.65
C SER A 16 -8.73 3.56 2.13
N SER A 17 -9.71 2.96 2.81
CA SER A 17 -9.99 3.11 4.25
C SER A 17 -8.90 2.55 5.16
N ILE A 18 -8.04 1.65 4.67
CA ILE A 18 -6.92 1.06 5.44
C ILE A 18 -5.59 1.81 5.26
N SER A 19 -5.62 3.01 4.67
CA SER A 19 -4.46 3.91 4.59
C SER A 19 -3.77 4.08 5.96
N ASN A 20 -2.44 3.99 6.00
CA ASN A 20 -1.62 4.03 7.23
C ASN A 20 -1.93 2.98 8.30
N ARG A 21 -2.80 2.00 8.01
CA ARG A 21 -3.13 0.88 8.92
C ARG A 21 -2.80 -0.48 8.31
N ALA A 22 -2.60 -0.51 7.00
CA ALA A 22 -2.26 -1.70 6.26
C ALA A 22 -0.76 -2.02 6.33
N SER A 23 -0.44 -3.29 6.11
CA SER A 23 0.93 -3.75 5.89
C SER A 23 0.91 -4.77 4.75
N VAL A 24 1.96 -4.76 3.94
CA VAL A 24 2.11 -5.63 2.77
C VAL A 24 3.38 -6.46 2.91
N LEU A 25 3.39 -7.66 2.34
CA LEU A 25 4.58 -8.50 2.30
C LEU A 25 5.38 -8.20 1.02
N ILE A 26 6.59 -7.67 1.17
CA ILE A 26 7.53 -7.46 0.07
C ILE A 26 8.69 -8.43 0.25
N ARG A 27 8.81 -9.40 -0.67
CA ARG A 27 9.89 -10.42 -0.63
C ARG A 27 10.00 -11.14 0.73
N GLY A 28 8.86 -11.44 1.36
CA GLY A 28 8.79 -12.11 2.67
C GLY A 28 8.99 -11.20 3.88
N GLN A 29 9.21 -9.89 3.68
CA GLN A 29 9.29 -8.91 4.76
C GLN A 29 7.98 -8.13 4.88
N LEU A 30 7.49 -7.97 6.10
CA LEU A 30 6.30 -7.17 6.38
C LEU A 30 6.67 -5.68 6.37
N CYS A 31 6.08 -4.93 5.44
CA CYS A 31 6.32 -3.50 5.26
C CYS A 31 5.02 -2.71 5.53
N PRO A 32 5.06 -1.65 6.35
CA PRO A 32 3.88 -0.82 6.57
C PRO A 32 3.54 0.00 5.33
N VAL A 33 2.26 0.18 5.06
CA VAL A 33 1.79 1.13 4.04
C VAL A 33 1.82 2.53 4.65
N VAL A 34 2.57 3.42 4.01
CA VAL A 34 2.72 4.81 4.42
C VAL A 34 2.04 5.72 3.41
N GLY A 35 1.27 6.69 3.90
CA GLY A 35 0.49 7.60 3.06
C GLY A 35 -0.93 7.10 2.78
N ARG A 36 -1.61 7.82 1.88
CA ARG A 36 -2.96 7.45 1.41
C ARG A 36 -2.86 6.48 0.25
N VAL A 37 -3.70 5.46 0.26
CA VAL A 37 -3.95 4.60 -0.89
C VAL A 37 -4.67 5.41 -1.96
N THR A 38 -4.18 5.38 -3.20
CA THR A 38 -4.74 6.11 -4.36
C THR A 38 -5.32 5.16 -5.42
N MET A 39 -6.01 5.73 -6.41
CA MET A 39 -6.69 5.02 -7.50
C MET A 39 -5.68 4.57 -8.54
N ASP A 40 -4.74 3.72 -8.16
CA ASP A 40 -3.72 3.26 -9.10
C ASP A 40 -2.65 4.36 -9.30
N GLN A 41 -1.40 3.92 -9.43
CA GLN A 41 -0.26 4.75 -9.83
C GLN A 41 0.49 4.01 -10.93
#